data_AF-A0A960ZU69-F1
#
_entry.id   AF-A0A960ZU69-F1
#
_cell.length_a   1.000
_cell.length_b   1.000
_cell.length_c   1.000
_cell.angle_alpha   90.00
_cell.angle_beta   90.00
_cell.angle_gamma   90.00
#
_symmetry.space_group_name_H-M   'P 1'
#
loop_
_entity.id
_entity.type
_entity.pdbx_description
1 polymer ?
#
loop_
_entity_poly.entity_id
_entity_poly.type
_entity_poly.pdbx_seq_one_letter_code
_entity_poly.pdbx_strand_id
1 'polypeptide(L)' 'TFLYCCNQRADNITVFRLDSKTGALDFTGHYVPVGNPSIIVFRDAAQ' A
#
# COMPACT_ATOMS: atom_id res chain seq x y z
N THR A 1 2.00 8.67 -7.46
CA THR A 1 2.28 8.31 -6.05
C THR A 1 1.39 7.16 -5.65
N PHE A 2 1.88 6.28 -4.78
CA PHE A 2 1.14 5.13 -4.26
C PHE A 2 1.01 5.21 -2.75
N LEU A 3 -0.06 4.63 -2.22
CA LEU A 3 -0.26 4.39 -0.79
C LEU A 3 -0.33 2.88 -0.56
N TYR A 4 0.42 2.40 0.42
CA TYR A 4 0.40 1.02 0.85
C TYR A 4 -0.25 0.95 2.24
N CYS A 5 -1.31 0.15 2.37
CA CYS A 5 -2.05 0.00 3.63
C CYS A 5 -1.75 -1.35 4.28
N CYS A 6 -1.22 -1.35 5.50
CA CYS A 6 -1.09 -2.53 6.35
C CYS A 6 -2.45 -2.88 6.98
N ASN A 7 -3.20 -3.79 6.38
CA ASN A 7 -4.47 -4.25 6.94
C ASN A 7 -4.21 -5.34 7.99
N GLN A 8 -3.71 -4.94 9.16
CA GLN A 8 -3.26 -5.81 10.24
C GLN A 8 -4.23 -6.96 10.58
N ARG A 9 -5.54 -6.70 10.61
CA ARG A 9 -6.57 -7.70 10.95
C ARG A 9 -7.05 -8.54 9.77
N ALA A 10 -6.74 -8.13 8.55
CA ALA A 10 -7.14 -8.82 7.32
C ALA A 10 -5.94 -9.54 6.65
N ASP A 11 -4.80 -9.60 7.34
CA ASP A 11 -3.58 -10.30 6.93
C ASP A 11 -3.15 -9.98 5.49
N ASN A 12 -3.18 -8.71 5.11
CA ASN A 12 -2.67 -8.27 3.82
C ASN A 12 -2.15 -6.84 3.79
N ILE A 13 -1.35 -6.54 2.79
CA ILE A 13 -1.03 -5.19 2.34
C ILE A 13 -1.79 -4.92 1.04
N THR A 14 -2.49 -3.79 0.97
CA THR A 14 -3.22 -3.35 -0.24
C THR A 14 -2.57 -2.10 -0.83
N VAL A 15 -2.53 -2.01 -2.16
CA VAL A 15 -1.93 -0.86 -2.88
C VAL A 15 -3.01 0.02 -3.52
N PHE A 16 -2.92 1.33 -3.28
CA PHE A 16 -3.79 2.34 -3.87
C PHE A 16 -2.98 3.33 -4.70
N ARG A 17 -3.55 3.80 -5.81
CA ARG A 17 -3.02 4.92 -6.60
C ARG A 17 -3.68 6.21 -6.10
N LEU A 18 -2.86 7.22 -5.79
CA LEU A 18 -3.34 8.54 -5.42
C LEU A 18 -3.66 9.36 -6.69
N ASP A 19 -4.88 9.88 -6.78
CA ASP A 19 -5.21 10.96 -7.72
C ASP A 19 -4.59 12.27 -7.21
N SER A 20 -3.67 12.85 -7.98
CA SER A 20 -2.93 14.05 -7.58
C SER A 20 -3.75 15.33 -7.61
N LYS A 21 -4.91 15.35 -8.28
CA LYS A 21 -5.80 16.50 -8.34
C LYS A 21 -6.83 16.49 -7.21
N THR A 22 -7.37 15.30 -6.89
CA THR A 22 -8.50 15.17 -5.97
C THR A 22 -8.10 14.61 -4.61
N GLY A 23 -6.96 13.92 -4.51
CA GLY A 23 -6.55 13.18 -3.32
C GLY A 23 -7.28 11.85 -3.14
N ALA A 24 -8.13 11.45 -4.09
CA ALA A 24 -8.82 10.16 -4.04
C ALA A 24 -7.84 8.97 -4.14
N LEU A 25 -8.21 7.86 -3.51
CA LEU A 25 -7.46 6.61 -3.54
C LEU A 25 -8.19 5.60 -4.42
N ASP A 26 -7.58 5.28 -5.56
CA ASP A 26 -8.08 4.24 -6.45
C ASP A 26 -7.42 2.91 -6.07
N PHE A 27 -8.23 1.89 -5.76
CA PHE A 27 -7.68 0.54 -5.56
C PHE A 27 -7.05 0.03 -6.86
N THR A 28 -5.81 -0.45 -6.77
CA THR A 28 -5.04 -0.86 -7.95
C THR A 28 -5.32 -2.30 -8.41
N GLY A 29 -6.06 -3.08 -7.63
CA GLY A 29 -6.18 -4.53 -7.82
C GLY A 29 -5.04 -5.33 -7.18
N HIS A 30 -3.97 -4.67 -6.72
CA HIS A 30 -2.82 -5.33 -6.10
C HIS A 30 -2.97 -5.45 -4.59
N TYR A 31 -2.82 -6.68 -4.09
CA TYR A 31 -2.61 -6.97 -2.67
C TYR A 31 -1.53 -8.04 -2.50
N VAL A 32 -0.94 -8.08 -1.32
CA VAL A 32 0.03 -9.09 -0.91
C VAL A 32 -0.42 -9.69 0.42
N PRO A 33 -0.69 -11.00 0.51
CA PRO A 33 -1.01 -11.63 1.78
C PRO A 33 0.22 -11.63 2.70
N VAL A 34 0.03 -11.22 3.94
CA VAL A 34 1.07 -11.21 4.98
C VAL A 34 0.38 -11.19 6.33
N GLY A 35 0.80 -12.05 7.27
CA GLY A 35 0.18 -12.10 8.59
C GLY A 35 0.46 -10.83 9.40
N ASN A 36 -0.60 -10.22 9.93
CA ASN A 36 -0.56 -9.11 10.89
C ASN A 36 0.39 -7.94 10.54
N PRO A 37 0.32 -7.34 9.33
CA PRO A 37 1.24 -6.28 8.93
C PRO A 37 0.99 -5.02 9.76
N SER A 38 2.07 -4.37 10.20
CA SER A 38 1.99 -3.16 11.04
C SER A 38 2.95 -2.04 10.63
N ILE A 39 3.99 -2.33 9.84
CA ILE A 39 5.04 -1.37 9.47
C ILE A 39 5.47 -1.60 8.01
N ILE A 40 5.74 -0.53 7.28
CA ILE A 40 6.36 -0.54 5.94
C ILE A 40 7.58 0.39 5.98
N VAL A 41 8.68 -0.07 5.39
CA VAL A 41 9.86 0.75 5.10
C VAL A 41 10.13 0.71 3.60
N PHE A 42 10.61 1.81 3.05
CA PHE A 42 11.02 1.89 1.65
C PHE A 42 12.54 1.96 1.59
N ARG A 43 13.12 1.14 0.71
CA ARG A 43 14.52 1.30 0.28
C ARG A 43 14.53 2.06 -1.04
N ASP A 44 15.54 2.89 -1.23
CA ASP A 44 15.74 3.55 -2.52
C ASP A 44 16.07 2.51 -3.60
N ALA A 45 15.53 2.69 -4.80
CA ALA A 45 15.68 1.73 -5.90
C ALA A 45 17.07 1.83 -6.58
N ALA A 46 17.80 2.92 -6.33
CA ALA A 46 19.11 3.19 -6.93
C ALA A 46 20.29 2.49 -6.22
N GLN A 47 20.02 1.46 -5.42
CA GLN A 47 21.01 0.81 -4.57
C GLN A 47 21.00 -0.70 -4.77
#